data_AF-A0A449BFE6-F1
#
_entry.id   AF-A0A449BFE6-F1
#
_cell.length_a   1.000
_cell.length_b   1.000
_cell.length_c   1.000
_cell.angle_alpha   90.00
_cell.angle_beta   90.00
_cell.angle_gamma   90.00
#
_symmetry.space_group_name_H-M   'P 1'
#
loop_
_entity.id
_entity.type
_entity.pdbx_description
1 polymer ?
#
loop_
_entity_poly.entity_id
_entity_poly.type
_entity_poly.pdbx_seq_one_letter_code
_entity_poly.pdbx_strand_id
1 'polypeptide(L)'
;MSKVFIFLLIGFSVFYYTNTSVNDLKPAKSEFDTIINDINNPYSQVDILNILKLRAIDQNDGDISVKIKLVRDEYDDNQRRIGKYIQEYSVVNSLNKTTNYFLTIVNISFSEEIEELILQEQGILIEEIIQIIVKDKKIDYEDYQIRVDEYSGNEKANGKFYIEIMFKNKKENKLIKVLVVNEAYIEEKNNKTILILTIIIVSAIVVGFVYKKRILVRNKNSKD
;
A
#
# COMPACT_ATOMS: atom_id res chain seq x y z
N MET A 1 36.30 18.18 31.43
CA MET A 1 35.55 18.96 30.41
C MET A 1 35.85 18.35 29.05
N SER A 2 34.95 17.50 28.55
CA SER A 2 35.11 16.80 27.28
C SER A 2 34.59 17.68 26.14
N LYS A 3 35.44 17.96 25.14
CA LYS A 3 35.04 18.64 23.90
C LYS A 3 34.60 17.57 22.90
N VAL A 4 33.31 17.59 22.55
CA VAL A 4 32.75 16.78 21.46
C VAL A 4 33.16 17.43 20.13
N PHE A 5 33.90 16.70 19.31
CA PHE A 5 34.13 17.03 17.91
C PHE A 5 32.98 16.47 17.08
N ILE A 6 32.18 17.34 16.47
CA ILE A 6 31.21 16.98 15.44
C ILE A 6 31.98 16.94 14.12
N PHE A 7 32.18 15.75 13.55
CA PHE A 7 32.63 15.60 12.17
C PHE A 7 31.42 15.78 11.25
N LEU A 8 31.40 16.89 10.51
CA LEU A 8 30.49 17.09 9.39
C LEU A 8 31.06 16.30 8.20
N LEU A 9 30.49 15.13 7.91
CA LEU A 9 30.85 14.36 6.72
C LEU A 9 30.15 15.00 5.50
N ILE A 10 30.87 15.88 4.80
CA ILE A 10 30.42 16.36 3.49
C ILE A 10 30.81 15.28 2.49
N GLY A 11 29.85 14.45 2.11
CA GLY A 11 30.02 13.46 1.05
C GLY A 11 30.26 14.15 -0.30
N PHE A 12 31.51 14.31 -0.69
CA PHE A 12 31.89 14.62 -2.06
C PHE A 12 31.72 13.33 -2.89
N SER A 13 30.64 13.25 -3.67
CA SER A 13 30.52 12.24 -4.73
C SER A 13 31.44 12.64 -5.88
N VAL A 14 32.59 11.97 -5.99
CA VAL A 14 33.44 12.01 -7.18
C VAL A 14 32.73 11.18 -8.25
N PHE A 15 32.11 11.86 -9.23
CA PHE A 15 31.59 11.21 -10.43
C PHE A 15 32.76 10.85 -11.36
N TYR A 16 33.09 9.57 -11.45
CA TYR A 16 33.93 9.07 -12.53
C TYR A 16 33.11 9.08 -13.82
N TYR A 17 33.39 10.04 -14.71
CA TYR A 17 32.97 9.93 -16.10
C TYR A 17 33.86 8.89 -16.78
N THR A 18 33.38 7.65 -16.89
CA THR A 18 33.95 6.76 -17.90
C THR A 18 33.42 7.21 -19.25
N ASN A 19 34.34 7.62 -20.12
CA ASN A 19 34.06 7.81 -21.55
C ASN A 19 33.72 6.44 -22.16
N THR A 20 32.47 6.02 -22.01
CA THR A 20 31.91 4.93 -22.80
C THR A 20 31.71 5.44 -24.23
N SER A 21 32.30 4.72 -25.16
CA SER A 21 32.10 4.87 -26.60
C SER A 21 30.63 5.14 -26.95
N VAL A 22 30.40 6.09 -27.86
CA VAL A 22 29.10 6.59 -28.34
C VAL A 22 28.37 5.54 -29.22
N ASN A 23 28.28 4.30 -28.76
CA ASN A 23 27.58 3.22 -29.47
C ASN A 23 26.87 2.20 -28.57
N ASP A 24 26.85 2.39 -27.24
CA ASP A 24 26.08 1.52 -26.35
C ASP A 24 24.62 1.99 -26.24
N LEU A 25 23.82 1.52 -27.20
CA LEU A 25 22.37 1.50 -27.07
C LEU A 25 22.01 0.65 -25.84
N LYS A 26 21.42 1.25 -24.81
CA LYS A 26 20.60 0.54 -23.81
C LYS A 26 19.13 0.83 -24.11
N PRO A 27 18.45 0.04 -24.96
CA PRO A 27 17.34 0.59 -25.74
C PRO A 27 15.99 -0.05 -25.44
N ALA A 28 15.88 -0.83 -24.37
CA ALA A 28 14.61 -0.92 -23.67
C ALA A 28 14.87 -1.02 -22.17
N LYS A 29 14.22 -0.14 -21.40
CA LYS A 29 14.32 -0.12 -19.94
C LYS A 29 12.92 -0.33 -19.38
N SER A 30 12.81 -1.33 -18.52
CA SER A 30 11.67 -1.54 -17.64
C SER A 30 12.07 -1.18 -16.22
N GLU A 31 11.09 -0.91 -15.36
CA GLU A 31 11.29 -0.88 -13.90
C GLU A 31 11.44 -2.30 -13.32
N PHE A 32 11.01 -3.32 -14.07
CA PHE A 32 10.97 -4.72 -13.65
C PHE A 32 11.51 -5.66 -14.73
N ASP A 33 12.55 -6.43 -14.41
CA ASP A 33 13.05 -7.54 -15.25
C ASP A 33 12.36 -8.87 -14.94
N THR A 34 11.53 -8.90 -13.89
CA THR A 34 10.79 -10.07 -13.46
C THR A 34 9.37 -9.70 -13.04
N ILE A 35 8.39 -10.44 -13.54
CA ILE A 35 6.99 -10.38 -13.12
C ILE A 35 6.63 -11.70 -12.45
N ILE A 36 5.89 -11.62 -11.35
CA ILE A 36 5.34 -12.79 -10.67
C ILE A 36 3.87 -12.91 -11.05
N ASN A 37 3.50 -14.07 -11.57
CA ASN A 37 2.16 -14.36 -12.07
C ASN A 37 1.49 -15.44 -11.22
N ASP A 38 0.20 -15.25 -10.95
CA ASP A 38 -0.65 -16.26 -10.31
C ASP A 38 -1.19 -17.22 -11.38
N ILE A 39 -0.95 -18.53 -11.24
CA ILE A 39 -1.51 -19.51 -12.17
C ILE A 39 -3.04 -19.63 -12.08
N ASN A 40 -3.63 -19.25 -10.96
CA ASN A 40 -5.07 -19.31 -10.74
C ASN A 40 -5.77 -18.12 -11.39
N ASN A 41 -5.13 -16.95 -11.35
CA ASN A 41 -5.57 -15.72 -11.99
C ASN A 41 -4.45 -15.14 -12.88
N PRO A 42 -4.17 -15.75 -14.05
CA PRO A 42 -3.05 -15.37 -14.89
C PRO A 42 -3.23 -13.98 -15.50
N TYR A 43 -2.14 -13.24 -15.57
CA TYR A 43 -2.08 -11.98 -16.30
C TYR A 43 -2.29 -12.18 -17.80
N SER A 44 -3.06 -11.28 -18.41
CA SER A 44 -3.09 -11.16 -19.86
C SER A 44 -1.83 -10.47 -20.38
N GLN A 45 -1.58 -10.56 -21.69
CA GLN A 45 -0.50 -9.82 -22.32
C GLN A 45 -0.65 -8.30 -22.14
N VAL A 46 -1.88 -7.79 -22.07
CA VAL A 46 -2.15 -6.37 -21.80
C VAL A 46 -1.73 -6.00 -20.37
N ASP A 47 -2.03 -6.85 -19.38
CA ASP A 47 -1.63 -6.62 -17.99
C ASP A 47 -0.11 -6.60 -17.85
N ILE A 48 0.58 -7.56 -18.49
CA ILE A 48 2.04 -7.64 -18.50
C ILE A 48 2.65 -6.35 -19.06
N LEU A 49 2.16 -5.85 -20.20
CA LEU A 49 2.65 -4.62 -20.81
C LEU A 49 2.41 -3.40 -19.92
N ASN A 50 1.25 -3.32 -19.26
CA ASN A 50 0.92 -2.25 -18.33
C ASN A 50 1.83 -2.25 -17.09
N ILE A 51 2.17 -3.43 -16.57
CA ILE A 51 3.12 -3.59 -15.45
C ILE A 51 4.54 -3.20 -15.89
N LEU A 52 4.96 -3.68 -17.07
CA LEU A 52 6.33 -3.51 -17.56
C LEU A 52 6.66 -2.06 -17.91
N LYS A 53 5.69 -1.29 -18.41
CA LYS A 53 5.86 0.11 -18.87
C LYS A 53 7.09 0.29 -19.77
N LEU A 54 7.32 -0.68 -20.65
CA LEU A 54 8.54 -0.78 -21.45
C LEU A 54 8.69 0.43 -22.37
N ARG A 55 9.88 1.03 -22.39
CA ARG A 55 10.20 2.19 -23.23
C ARG A 55 11.49 2.00 -24.00
N ALA A 56 11.50 2.46 -25.25
CA ALA A 56 12.66 2.48 -26.13
C ALA A 56 12.92 3.90 -26.63
N ILE A 57 14.04 4.49 -26.20
CA ILE A 57 14.46 5.84 -26.57
C ILE A 57 15.82 5.75 -27.26
N ASP A 58 15.90 6.23 -28.50
CA ASP A 58 17.09 6.28 -29.32
C ASP A 58 17.54 7.74 -29.51
N GLN A 59 18.86 7.98 -29.57
CA GLN A 59 19.40 9.34 -29.68
C GLN A 59 19.10 10.02 -31.02
N ASN A 60 18.99 9.23 -32.10
CA ASN A 60 18.73 9.72 -33.45
C ASN A 60 17.24 9.70 -33.79
N ASP A 61 16.51 8.69 -33.31
CA ASP A 61 15.09 8.50 -33.64
C ASP A 61 14.10 9.03 -32.59
N GLY A 62 14.58 9.40 -31.41
CA GLY A 62 13.73 9.78 -30.29
C GLY A 62 12.99 8.59 -29.67
N ASP A 63 11.74 8.79 -29.25
CA ASP A 63 10.92 7.73 -28.67
C ASP A 63 10.40 6.78 -29.77
N ILE A 64 10.91 5.55 -29.76
CA ILE A 64 10.54 4.48 -30.68
C ILE A 64 9.79 3.35 -29.96
N SER A 65 9.21 3.62 -28.79
CA SER A 65 8.50 2.61 -27.98
C SER A 65 7.35 1.94 -28.74
N VAL A 66 6.70 2.65 -29.67
CA VAL A 66 5.65 2.11 -30.55
C VAL A 66 6.14 1.04 -31.53
N LYS A 67 7.47 0.91 -31.71
CA LYS A 67 8.10 -0.09 -32.59
C LYS A 67 8.51 -1.36 -31.86
N ILE A 68 8.34 -1.42 -30.53
CA ILE A 68 8.64 -2.62 -29.74
C ILE A 68 7.69 -3.75 -30.16
N LYS A 69 8.24 -4.95 -30.35
CA LYS A 69 7.49 -6.15 -30.73
C LYS A 69 7.86 -7.31 -29.81
N LEU A 70 6.87 -8.10 -29.43
CA LEU A 70 7.09 -9.40 -28.80
C LEU A 70 7.54 -10.39 -29.89
N VAL A 71 8.74 -10.95 -29.74
CA VAL A 71 9.35 -11.87 -30.72
C VAL A 71 9.48 -13.30 -30.21
N ARG A 72 9.43 -13.50 -28.88
CA ARG A 72 9.35 -14.82 -28.25
C ARG A 72 8.43 -14.73 -27.05
N ASP A 73 7.54 -15.70 -26.92
CA ASP A 73 6.63 -15.81 -25.79
C ASP A 73 6.57 -17.26 -25.31
N GLU A 74 7.21 -17.55 -24.18
CA GLU A 74 7.09 -18.85 -23.53
C GLU A 74 5.94 -18.90 -22.52
N TYR A 75 5.32 -17.76 -22.23
CA TYR A 75 4.32 -17.63 -21.18
C TYR A 75 2.91 -17.98 -21.67
N ASP A 76 2.54 -17.60 -22.89
CA ASP A 76 1.15 -17.68 -23.38
C ASP A 76 0.55 -19.10 -23.31
N ASP A 77 1.30 -20.13 -23.70
CA ASP A 77 0.86 -21.53 -23.60
C ASP A 77 1.01 -22.13 -22.20
N ASN A 78 1.65 -21.41 -21.28
CA ASN A 78 2.03 -21.90 -19.97
C ASN A 78 1.51 -21.07 -18.80
N GLN A 79 0.59 -20.14 -19.03
CA GLN A 79 0.10 -19.17 -18.03
C GLN A 79 -0.39 -19.82 -16.72
N ARG A 80 -0.88 -21.06 -16.81
CA ARG A 80 -1.42 -21.85 -15.68
C ARG A 80 -0.47 -22.94 -15.17
N ARG A 81 0.77 -22.98 -15.66
CA ARG A 81 1.79 -23.96 -15.26
C ARG A 81 2.83 -23.27 -14.41
N ILE A 82 3.14 -23.85 -13.25
CA ILE A 82 4.20 -23.37 -12.37
C ILE A 82 5.54 -23.47 -13.11
N GLY A 83 6.31 -22.40 -13.11
CA GLY A 83 7.57 -22.35 -13.84
C GLY A 83 8.10 -20.94 -14.06
N LYS A 84 9.23 -20.86 -14.75
CA LYS A 84 9.79 -19.60 -15.23
C LYS A 84 9.72 -19.61 -16.75
N TYR A 85 9.22 -18.52 -17.31
CA TYR A 85 8.98 -18.35 -18.74
C TYR A 85 9.57 -17.04 -19.19
N ILE A 86 10.18 -17.02 -20.37
CA ILE A 86 10.80 -15.83 -20.92
C ILE A 86 9.91 -15.24 -22.01
N GLN A 87 9.71 -13.93 -21.94
CA GLN A 87 9.27 -13.14 -23.07
C GLN A 87 10.44 -12.31 -23.60
N GLU A 88 10.59 -12.27 -24.92
CA GLU A 88 11.60 -11.46 -25.60
C GLU A 88 10.91 -10.38 -26.42
N TYR A 89 11.28 -9.13 -26.14
CA TYR A 89 10.84 -7.96 -26.86
C TYR A 89 11.98 -7.44 -27.72
N SER A 90 11.70 -7.01 -28.94
CA SER A 90 12.70 -6.49 -29.88
C SER A 90 12.25 -5.15 -30.46
N VAL A 91 13.20 -4.25 -30.66
CA VAL A 91 12.99 -2.96 -31.33
C VAL A 91 14.10 -2.72 -32.35
N VAL A 92 13.73 -2.16 -33.50
CA VAL A 92 14.66 -1.82 -34.58
C VAL A 92 14.59 -0.31 -34.85
N ASN A 93 15.74 0.34 -34.82
CA ASN A 93 15.86 1.77 -35.08
C ASN A 93 15.98 2.07 -36.60
N SER A 94 16.00 3.35 -37.01
CA SER A 94 16.07 3.74 -38.43
C SER A 94 17.38 3.35 -39.11
N LEU A 95 18.43 3.07 -38.34
CA LEU A 95 19.72 2.57 -38.80
C LEU A 95 19.77 1.04 -38.88
N ASN A 96 18.63 0.36 -38.76
CA ASN A 96 18.51 -1.11 -38.73
C ASN A 96 19.31 -1.77 -37.60
N LYS A 97 19.59 -1.05 -36.51
CA LYS A 97 20.15 -1.66 -35.30
C LYS A 97 18.99 -2.25 -34.49
N THR A 98 19.10 -3.54 -34.20
CA THR A 98 18.14 -4.28 -33.38
C THR A 98 18.61 -4.35 -31.95
N THR A 99 17.68 -4.32 -31.00
CA THR A 99 18.00 -4.69 -29.63
C THR A 99 16.84 -5.37 -28.94
N ASN A 100 17.18 -6.27 -28.04
CA ASN A 100 16.25 -7.15 -27.37
C ASN A 100 16.21 -6.87 -25.86
N TYR A 101 15.05 -7.15 -25.27
CA TYR A 101 14.80 -7.08 -23.85
C TYR A 101 14.11 -8.37 -23.40
N PHE A 102 14.59 -8.93 -22.30
CA PHE A 102 14.12 -10.21 -21.78
C PHE A 102 13.36 -9.98 -20.48
N LEU A 103 12.09 -10.36 -20.47
CA LEU A 103 11.25 -10.38 -19.29
C LEU A 103 11.17 -11.81 -18.76
N THR A 104 11.46 -12.01 -17.48
CA THR A 104 11.19 -13.28 -16.79
C THR A 104 9.81 -13.23 -16.15
N ILE A 105 8.93 -14.17 -16.50
CA ILE A 105 7.64 -14.36 -15.84
C ILE A 105 7.74 -15.61 -14.96
N VAL A 106 7.51 -15.45 -13.65
CA VAL A 106 7.54 -16.54 -12.68
C VAL A 106 6.11 -16.90 -12.32
N ASN A 107 5.64 -18.02 -12.84
CA ASN A 107 4.34 -18.59 -12.52
C ASN A 107 4.41 -19.36 -11.21
N ILE A 108 3.58 -18.95 -10.25
CA ILE A 108 3.43 -19.60 -8.97
C ILE A 108 1.96 -19.78 -8.63
N SER A 109 1.66 -20.74 -7.78
CA SER A 109 0.37 -20.85 -7.12
C SER A 109 0.43 -20.13 -5.79
N PHE A 110 -0.56 -19.31 -5.51
CA PHE A 110 -0.79 -18.80 -4.17
C PHE A 110 -1.89 -19.60 -3.48
N SER A 111 -1.73 -19.80 -2.17
CA SER A 111 -2.89 -19.98 -1.30
C SER A 111 -3.50 -18.59 -1.08
N GLU A 112 -4.77 -18.44 -1.48
CA GLU A 112 -5.52 -17.19 -1.31
C GLU A 112 -6.17 -17.18 0.08
N GLU A 113 -5.90 -16.14 0.86
CA GLU A 113 -6.52 -15.89 2.16
C GLU A 113 -7.15 -14.48 2.14
N ILE A 114 -8.43 -14.37 2.50
CA ILE A 114 -9.16 -13.11 2.57
C ILE A 114 -9.33 -12.72 4.03
N GLU A 115 -8.85 -11.54 4.38
CA GLU A 115 -8.85 -10.99 5.73
C GLU A 115 -9.60 -9.67 5.78
N GLU A 116 -10.30 -9.42 6.89
CA GLU A 116 -10.85 -8.11 7.22
C GLU A 116 -10.07 -7.55 8.42
N LEU A 117 -9.47 -6.38 8.24
CA LEU A 117 -8.71 -5.69 9.28
C LEU A 117 -9.41 -4.38 9.65
N ILE A 118 -9.94 -4.33 10.87
CA ILE A 118 -10.57 -3.12 11.42
C ILE A 118 -9.52 -2.32 12.17
N LEU A 119 -9.25 -1.10 11.70
CA LEU A 119 -8.32 -0.18 12.36
C LEU A 119 -9.07 0.65 13.40
N GLN A 120 -8.54 0.67 14.62
CA GLN A 120 -9.08 1.48 15.72
C GLN A 120 -8.53 2.90 15.73
N GLU A 121 -7.46 3.16 14.99
CA GLU A 121 -6.78 4.44 14.91
C GLU A 121 -6.56 4.81 13.44
N GLN A 122 -6.74 6.09 13.12
CA GLN A 122 -6.47 6.64 11.79
C GLN A 122 -4.99 6.99 11.64
N GLY A 123 -4.51 7.00 10.39
CA GLY A 123 -3.15 7.41 10.05
C GLY A 123 -2.12 6.28 10.14
N ILE A 124 -2.55 5.05 10.39
CA ILE A 124 -1.69 3.87 10.35
C ILE A 124 -1.15 3.72 8.93
N LEU A 125 0.17 3.57 8.79
CA LEU A 125 0.82 3.39 7.50
C LEU A 125 0.66 1.96 6.98
N ILE A 126 0.76 1.77 5.67
CA ILE A 126 0.64 0.44 5.06
C ILE A 126 1.70 -0.54 5.56
N GLU A 127 2.91 -0.06 5.86
CA GLU A 127 3.98 -0.89 6.45
C GLU A 127 3.61 -1.42 7.83
N GLU A 128 2.86 -0.63 8.62
CA GLU A 128 2.38 -1.04 9.95
C GLU A 128 1.26 -2.07 9.82
N ILE A 129 0.35 -1.91 8.84
CA ILE A 129 -0.68 -2.90 8.51
C ILE A 129 -0.04 -4.24 8.15
N ILE A 130 1.00 -4.22 7.30
CA ILE A 130 1.74 -5.44 6.93
C ILE A 130 2.34 -6.11 8.17
N GLN A 131 2.93 -5.34 9.09
CA GLN A 131 3.48 -5.89 10.34
C GLN A 131 2.41 -6.50 11.23
N ILE A 132 1.22 -5.90 11.32
CA ILE A 132 0.06 -6.45 12.05
C ILE A 132 -0.31 -7.81 11.47
N ILE A 133 -0.47 -7.90 10.15
CA ILE A 133 -0.85 -9.15 9.45
C ILE A 133 0.21 -10.23 9.65
N VAL A 134 1.49 -9.90 9.42
CA VAL A 134 2.62 -10.82 9.62
C VAL A 134 2.62 -11.38 11.04
N LYS A 135 2.44 -10.52 12.04
CA LYS A 135 2.47 -10.90 13.45
C LYS A 135 1.28 -11.77 13.83
N ASP A 136 0.07 -11.38 13.44
CA ASP A 136 -1.17 -12.10 13.76
C ASP A 136 -1.18 -13.49 13.14
N LYS A 137 -0.85 -13.56 11.85
CA LYS A 137 -0.86 -14.80 11.06
C LYS A 137 0.41 -15.63 11.18
N LYS A 138 1.41 -15.13 11.90
CA LYS A 138 2.74 -15.77 12.06
C LYS A 138 3.36 -16.12 10.71
N ILE A 139 3.29 -15.18 9.76
CA ILE A 139 3.81 -15.37 8.41
C ILE A 139 5.32 -15.25 8.47
N ASP A 140 6.00 -16.33 8.12
CA ASP A 140 7.42 -16.32 7.78
C ASP A 140 7.54 -15.86 6.31
N TYR A 141 8.30 -14.80 6.04
CA TYR A 141 8.52 -14.28 4.69
C TYR A 141 9.93 -13.72 4.55
N GLU A 142 10.48 -13.82 3.34
CA GLU A 142 11.78 -13.25 2.97
C GLU A 142 11.62 -11.90 2.25
N ASP A 143 10.52 -11.75 1.52
CA ASP A 143 10.20 -10.57 0.71
C ASP A 143 8.68 -10.45 0.56
N TYR A 144 8.18 -9.25 0.25
CA TYR A 144 6.77 -9.03 -0.06
C TYR A 144 6.59 -8.02 -1.20
N GLN A 145 5.46 -8.10 -1.89
CA GLN A 145 5.07 -7.13 -2.92
C GLN A 145 3.60 -6.78 -2.76
N ILE A 146 3.30 -5.48 -2.76
CA ILE A 146 1.92 -4.98 -2.82
C ILE A 146 1.47 -4.95 -4.28
N ARG A 147 0.40 -5.67 -4.61
CA ARG A 147 -0.18 -5.73 -5.97
C ARG A 147 -1.31 -4.73 -6.16
N VAL A 148 -2.10 -4.51 -5.11
CA VAL A 148 -3.19 -3.53 -5.06
C VAL A 148 -3.06 -2.75 -3.76
N ASP A 149 -3.19 -1.44 -3.87
CA ASP A 149 -3.15 -0.52 -2.74
C ASP A 149 -4.17 0.60 -2.94
N GLU A 150 -5.37 0.41 -2.40
CA GLU A 150 -6.39 1.47 -2.34
C GLU A 150 -6.28 2.29 -1.05
N TYR A 151 -5.41 1.90 -0.12
CA TYR A 151 -5.34 2.45 1.23
C TYR A 151 -4.36 3.62 1.34
N SER A 152 -3.18 3.52 0.71
CA SER A 152 -2.18 4.59 0.77
C SER A 152 -2.72 5.91 0.20
N GLY A 153 -2.48 7.00 0.93
CA GLY A 153 -3.06 8.33 0.69
C GLY A 153 -4.46 8.53 1.31
N ASN A 154 -5.10 7.47 1.80
CA ASN A 154 -6.42 7.49 2.45
C ASN A 154 -6.35 7.14 3.95
N GLU A 155 -5.18 7.22 4.58
CA GLU A 155 -4.94 6.75 5.95
C GLU A 155 -5.80 7.46 7.00
N LYS A 156 -6.26 8.69 6.68
CA LYS A 156 -7.13 9.51 7.53
C LYS A 156 -8.60 9.52 7.07
N ALA A 157 -8.89 8.90 5.93
CA ALA A 157 -10.23 8.84 5.38
C ALA A 157 -11.00 7.67 5.98
N ASN A 158 -12.24 7.90 6.37
CA ASN A 158 -13.14 6.82 6.73
C ASN A 158 -13.51 6.04 5.48
N GLY A 159 -13.49 4.71 5.56
CA GLY A 159 -13.85 3.89 4.42
C GLY A 159 -13.38 2.46 4.52
N LYS A 160 -13.63 1.73 3.43
CA LYS A 160 -13.12 0.38 3.20
C LYS A 160 -12.15 0.46 2.04
N PHE A 161 -10.95 -0.07 2.25
CA PHE A 161 -9.86 -0.03 1.29
C PHE A 161 -9.34 -1.43 1.08
N TYR A 162 -9.12 -1.79 -0.18
CA TYR A 162 -8.64 -3.11 -0.53
C TYR A 162 -7.13 -3.10 -0.76
N ILE A 163 -6.44 -4.07 -0.16
CA ILE A 163 -5.01 -4.27 -0.32
C ILE A 163 -4.75 -5.73 -0.71
N GLU A 164 -3.88 -5.95 -1.68
CA GLU A 164 -3.38 -7.29 -2.01
C GLU A 164 -1.88 -7.37 -1.77
N ILE A 165 -1.48 -8.23 -0.83
CA ILE A 165 -0.08 -8.42 -0.43
C ILE A 165 0.35 -9.83 -0.81
N MET A 166 1.40 -9.93 -1.60
CA MET A 166 2.07 -11.17 -1.92
C MET A 166 3.29 -11.34 -1.02
N PHE A 167 3.27 -12.34 -0.14
CA PHE A 167 4.42 -12.74 0.67
C PHE A 167 5.18 -13.87 -0.02
N LYS A 168 6.52 -13.73 -0.10
CA LYS A 168 7.42 -14.74 -0.64
C LYS A 168 8.16 -15.46 0.47
N ASN A 169 8.17 -16.79 0.42
CA ASN A 169 8.96 -17.63 1.31
C ASN A 169 9.54 -18.81 0.50
N LYS A 170 10.68 -19.35 0.93
CA LYS A 170 11.28 -20.59 0.39
C LYS A 170 10.32 -21.77 0.33
N LYS A 171 9.35 -21.87 1.25
CA LYS A 171 8.43 -23.02 1.34
C LYS A 171 7.17 -22.84 0.50
N GLU A 172 6.53 -21.68 0.63
CA GLU A 172 5.23 -21.41 0.02
C GLU A 172 5.06 -19.89 -0.11
N ASN A 173 4.59 -19.45 -1.28
CA ASN A 173 4.19 -18.06 -1.46
C ASN A 173 2.72 -17.90 -1.10
N LYS A 174 2.39 -16.83 -0.38
CA LYS A 174 1.03 -16.55 0.08
C LYS A 174 0.52 -15.26 -0.53
N LEU A 175 -0.74 -15.27 -0.97
CA LEU A 175 -1.44 -14.06 -1.38
C LEU A 175 -2.52 -13.76 -0.34
N ILE A 176 -2.36 -12.64 0.34
CA ILE A 176 -3.33 -12.17 1.34
C ILE A 176 -4.04 -10.96 0.79
N LYS A 177 -5.36 -11.08 0.71
CA LYS A 177 -6.29 -10.02 0.32
C LYS A 177 -6.88 -9.43 1.59
N VAL A 178 -6.66 -8.15 1.81
CA VAL A 178 -7.03 -7.47 3.06
C VAL A 178 -8.04 -6.38 2.74
N LEU A 179 -9.22 -6.50 3.34
CA LEU A 179 -10.18 -5.42 3.43
C LEU A 179 -9.87 -4.60 4.69
N VAL A 180 -9.23 -3.46 4.51
CA VAL A 180 -8.95 -2.51 5.60
C VAL A 180 -10.18 -1.66 5.82
N VAL A 181 -10.75 -1.75 7.02
CA VAL A 181 -11.88 -0.93 7.45
C VAL A 181 -11.33 0.16 8.37
N ASN A 182 -11.25 1.38 7.85
CA ASN A 182 -10.83 2.54 8.61
C ASN A 182 -12.08 3.24 9.18
N GLU A 183 -12.37 2.95 10.45
CA GLU A 183 -13.44 3.59 11.19
C GLU A 183 -12.86 4.72 12.02
N ALA A 184 -13.38 5.94 11.86
CA ALA A 184 -13.13 6.98 12.84
C ALA A 184 -13.61 6.46 14.19
N TYR A 185 -12.68 6.28 15.13
CA TYR A 185 -13.02 6.10 16.53
C TYR A 185 -13.80 7.33 16.96
N ILE A 186 -15.12 7.21 17.05
CA ILE A 186 -15.94 8.20 17.74
C ILE A 186 -15.56 8.04 19.20
N GLU A 187 -14.61 8.85 19.66
CA GLU A 187 -14.28 8.95 21.08
C GLU A 187 -15.62 9.09 21.83
N GLU A 188 -15.96 8.12 22.67
CA GLU A 188 -17.17 8.11 23.51
C GLU A 188 -17.07 9.17 24.63
N LYS A 189 -16.45 10.32 24.34
CA LYS A 189 -16.12 11.39 25.28
C LYS A 189 -17.34 12.18 25.74
N ASN A 190 -18.50 11.96 25.11
CA ASN A 190 -19.72 12.67 25.43
C ASN A 190 -20.60 11.98 26.48
N ASN A 191 -20.45 10.68 26.76
CA ASN A 191 -21.40 10.00 27.65
C ASN A 191 -21.19 10.38 29.13
N LYS A 192 -19.93 10.47 29.61
CA LYS A 192 -19.64 10.91 30.99
C LYS A 192 -19.98 12.39 31.23
N THR A 193 -19.69 13.26 30.28
CA THR A 193 -19.96 14.70 30.40
C THR A 193 -21.46 14.98 30.36
N ILE A 194 -22.21 14.29 29.48
CA ILE A 194 -23.67 14.34 29.43
C ILE A 194 -24.28 13.77 30.72
N LEU A 195 -23.77 12.66 31.25
CA LEU A 195 -24.24 12.09 32.52
C LEU A 195 -24.07 13.08 33.69
N ILE A 196 -22.90 13.72 33.80
CA ILE A 196 -22.62 14.72 34.85
C ILE A 196 -23.54 15.93 34.72
N LEU A 197 -23.72 16.47 33.51
CA LEU A 197 -24.67 17.57 33.25
C LEU A 197 -26.11 17.17 33.62
N THR A 198 -26.52 15.94 33.31
CA THR A 198 -27.86 15.44 33.61
C THR A 198 -28.08 15.34 35.13
N ILE A 199 -27.09 14.85 35.88
CA ILE A 199 -27.14 14.79 37.35
C ILE A 199 -27.25 16.19 37.95
N ILE A 200 -26.50 17.17 37.44
CA ILE A 200 -26.55 18.57 37.90
C ILE A 200 -27.94 19.19 37.65
N ILE A 201 -28.52 18.98 36.47
CA ILE A 201 -29.85 19.51 36.13
C ILE A 201 -30.93 18.89 37.04
N VAL A 202 -30.91 17.57 37.24
CA VAL A 202 -31.89 16.87 38.09
C VAL A 202 -31.78 17.35 39.54
N SER A 203 -30.57 17.51 40.07
CA SER A 203 -30.37 17.99 41.44
C SER A 203 -30.84 19.44 41.62
N ALA A 204 -30.63 20.31 40.63
CA ALA A 204 -31.16 21.68 40.66
C ALA A 204 -32.70 21.72 40.67
N ILE A 205 -33.36 20.88 39.87
CA ILE A 205 -34.83 20.78 39.83
C ILE A 205 -35.39 20.33 41.19
N VAL A 206 -34.79 19.31 41.81
CA VAL A 206 -35.21 18.81 43.12
C VAL A 206 -35.08 19.88 44.20
N VAL A 207 -33.95 20.60 44.24
CA VAL A 207 -33.73 21.71 45.18
C VAL A 207 -34.77 22.81 44.97
N GLY A 208 -35.06 23.18 43.72
CA GLY A 208 -36.10 24.16 43.38
C GLY A 208 -37.50 23.73 43.87
N PHE A 209 -37.86 22.46 43.71
CA PHE A 209 -39.12 21.90 44.21
C PHE A 209 -39.22 21.95 45.74
N VAL A 210 -38.16 21.54 46.44
CA VAL A 210 -38.10 21.58 47.91
C VAL A 210 -38.21 23.02 48.41
N TYR A 211 -37.52 23.96 47.76
CA TYR A 211 -37.55 25.37 48.11
C TYR A 211 -38.95 25.97 47.92
N LYS A 212 -39.58 25.73 46.77
CA LYS A 212 -40.96 26.17 46.48
C LYS A 212 -41.95 25.62 47.51
N LYS A 213 -41.84 24.34 47.87
CA LYS A 213 -42.68 23.71 48.90
C LYS A 213 -42.52 24.38 50.27
N ARG A 214 -41.28 24.71 50.68
CA ARG A 214 -41.02 25.41 51.95
C ARG A 214 -41.63 26.81 51.99
N ILE A 215 -41.57 27.57 50.89
CA ILE A 215 -42.20 28.90 50.81
C ILE A 215 -43.72 28.79 50.96
N LEU A 216 -44.36 27.83 50.28
CA LEU A 216 -45.80 27.62 50.38
C LEU A 216 -46.25 27.29 51.80
N VAL A 217 -45.48 26.48 52.53
CA VAL A 217 -45.77 26.16 53.94
C VAL A 217 -45.62 27.39 54.83
N ARG A 218 -44.56 28.19 54.66
CA ARG A 218 -44.37 29.43 55.45
C ARG A 218 -45.50 30.44 55.23
N ASN A 219 -45.93 30.64 53.98
CA ASN A 219 -47.00 31.58 53.65
C ASN A 219 -48.39 31.12 54.14
N LYS A 220 -48.57 29.81 54.34
CA LYS A 220 -49.80 29.27 54.94
C LYS A 220 -49.83 29.58 56.45
N ASN A 221 -48.71 29.35 57.14
CA ASN A 221 -48.61 29.57 58.58
C ASN A 221 -48.57 31.06 59.00
N SER A 222 -48.36 31.99 58.06
CA SER A 222 -48.39 33.43 58.34
C SER A 222 -49.78 34.06 58.16
N LYS A 223 -50.79 33.28 57.76
CA LYS A 223 -52.18 33.72 57.57
C LYS A 223 -53.14 33.21 58.65
N ASP A 224 -52.64 32.37 59.55
CA ASP A 224 -53.31 31.92 60.78
C ASP A 224 -52.73 32.71 61.97
#